data_AF-A0A2X1Q9S8-F1
#
_entry.id   AF-A0A2X1Q9S8-F1
#
_cell.length_a   1.000
_cell.length_b   1.000
_cell.length_c   1.000
_cell.angle_alpha   90.00
_cell.angle_beta   90.00
_cell.angle_gamma   90.00
#
_symmetry.space_group_name_H-M   'P 1'
#
loop_
_entity.id
_entity.type
_entity.pdbx_description
1 polymer ?
#
loop_
_entity_poly.entity_id
_entity_poly.type
_entity_poly.pdbx_seq_one_letter_code
_entity_poly.pdbx_strand_id
1 'polypeptide(L)'
;MSEKYGCHWFMNLTAMSKDYDYEGFSGQIRDAKEVFIDHYKQKYEHPVHPPSWMITETLSFGAWSRMYKNLHHFDQKQIAAKFNIQNADVMASWFHTLCHFRNLSAHHNRIWNRSFKAFPPAKLNSLSHHMTNPQTLYSRLVVLKYLSDQVSWSDGLKQQIHEIMHTKPICVTFEKMGFIPGWDKDPLWSRAVNQPPQL
;
A
#
# COMPACT_ATOMS: atom_id res chain seq x y z
N MET A 1 -1.35 3.23 15.93
CA MET A 1 -0.48 4.39 16.19
C MET A 1 -1.19 5.45 17.02
N SER A 2 -2.23 6.11 16.50
CA SER A 2 -2.92 7.19 17.23
C SER A 2 -3.53 6.74 18.56
N GLU A 3 -4.03 5.49 18.64
CA GLU A 3 -4.52 4.87 19.89
C GLU A 3 -3.46 4.81 21.00
N LYS A 4 -2.18 4.65 20.64
CA LYS A 4 -1.06 4.44 21.57
C LYS A 4 -0.26 5.71 21.85
N TYR A 5 -0.05 6.54 20.83
CA TYR A 5 0.87 7.69 20.87
C TYR A 5 0.19 9.03 20.60
N GLY A 6 -1.14 9.06 20.46
CA GLY A 6 -1.90 10.27 20.15
C GLY A 6 -1.89 10.65 18.68
N CYS A 7 -2.63 11.71 18.33
CA CYS A 7 -2.87 12.12 16.95
C CYS A 7 -1.62 12.66 16.21
N HIS A 8 -0.59 13.09 16.95
CA HIS A 8 0.70 13.58 16.43
C HIS A 8 1.83 12.56 16.59
N TRP A 9 1.50 11.26 16.60
CA TRP A 9 2.46 10.16 16.83
C TRP A 9 3.72 10.22 15.94
N PHE A 10 3.62 10.78 14.74
CA PHE A 10 4.73 10.91 13.79
C PHE A 10 5.81 11.91 14.23
N MET A 11 5.48 12.77 15.20
CA MET A 11 6.42 13.70 15.86
C MET A 11 7.12 13.03 17.06
N ASN A 12 6.65 11.87 17.50
CA ASN A 12 7.28 11.15 18.60
C ASN A 12 8.46 10.32 18.09
N LEU A 13 9.66 10.89 18.10
CA LEU A 13 10.88 10.23 17.63
C LEU A 13 11.25 8.97 18.44
N THR A 14 10.77 8.82 19.68
CA THR A 14 11.00 7.59 20.44
C THR A 14 10.22 6.39 19.89
N ALA A 15 9.17 6.64 19.10
CA ALA A 15 8.41 5.61 18.40
C ALA A 15 9.03 5.21 17.04
N MET A 16 10.14 5.86 16.66
CA MET A 16 10.80 5.71 15.37
C MET A 16 12.17 5.05 15.51
N SER A 17 12.69 4.53 14.40
CA SER A 17 14.06 4.10 14.23
C SER A 17 15.02 5.28 14.35
N LYS A 18 16.28 5.00 14.67
CA LYS A 18 17.33 6.04 14.77
C LYS A 18 17.64 6.71 13.43
N ASP A 19 17.39 6.01 12.32
CA ASP A 19 17.69 6.46 10.96
C ASP A 19 16.50 7.22 10.32
N TYR A 20 15.45 7.48 11.10
CA TYR A 20 14.28 8.19 10.61
C TYR A 20 14.60 9.66 10.32
N ASP A 21 14.55 10.03 9.03
CA ASP A 21 14.68 11.40 8.55
C ASP A 21 13.41 12.22 8.86
N TYR A 22 13.32 12.71 10.09
CA TYR A 22 12.21 13.55 10.53
C TYR A 22 12.16 14.87 9.77
N GLU A 23 13.29 15.51 9.49
CA GLU A 23 13.34 16.80 8.78
C GLU A 23 12.81 16.67 7.36
N GLY A 24 13.22 15.62 6.63
CA GLY A 24 12.68 15.34 5.29
C GLY A 24 11.21 14.95 5.30
N PHE A 25 10.72 14.31 6.36
CA PHE A 25 9.28 14.04 6.53
C PHE A 25 8.49 15.30 6.86
N SER A 26 8.98 16.10 7.81
CA SER A 26 8.42 17.38 8.23
C SER A 26 8.36 18.37 7.07
N GLY A 27 9.42 18.45 6.25
CA GLY A 27 9.47 19.27 5.05
C GLY A 27 8.37 18.94 4.06
N GLN A 28 8.05 17.66 3.84
CA GLN A 28 6.94 17.26 2.96
C GLN A 28 5.58 17.78 3.46
N ILE A 29 5.36 17.86 4.77
CA ILE A 29 4.13 18.42 5.36
C ILE A 29 4.14 19.95 5.25
N ARG A 30 5.25 20.57 5.60
CA ARG A 30 5.40 22.03 5.60
C ARG A 30 5.26 22.60 4.18
N ASP A 31 5.82 21.94 3.19
CA ASP A 31 5.90 22.43 1.82
C ASP A 31 4.70 21.97 0.96
N ALA A 32 3.75 21.23 1.57
CA ALA A 32 2.49 20.84 0.94
C ALA A 32 1.63 22.08 0.61
N LYS A 33 1.19 22.17 -0.64
CA LYS A 33 0.40 23.30 -1.17
C LYS A 33 -1.09 23.02 -1.04
N GLU A 34 -1.55 22.86 0.19
CA GLU A 34 -2.94 22.50 0.52
C GLU A 34 -3.60 23.57 1.41
N VAL A 35 -4.82 23.98 1.05
CA VAL A 35 -5.53 25.10 1.73
C VAL A 35 -5.71 24.84 3.23
N PHE A 36 -6.00 23.59 3.61
CA PHE A 36 -6.19 23.22 5.02
C PHE A 36 -4.88 23.25 5.82
N ILE A 37 -3.72 23.04 5.18
CA ILE A 37 -2.42 23.16 5.82
C ILE A 37 -2.10 24.63 6.10
N ASP A 38 -2.36 25.51 5.15
CA ASP A 38 -2.15 26.95 5.32
C ASP A 38 -3.09 27.51 6.39
N HIS A 39 -4.37 27.09 6.39
CA HIS A 39 -5.31 27.44 7.44
C HIS A 39 -4.84 26.96 8.82
N TYR A 40 -4.35 25.72 8.93
CA TYR A 40 -3.84 25.19 10.19
C TYR A 40 -2.66 26.04 10.71
N LYS A 41 -1.67 26.33 9.86
CA LYS A 41 -0.49 27.15 10.22
C LYS A 41 -0.85 28.56 10.66
N GLN A 42 -1.89 29.16 10.11
CA GLN A 42 -2.37 30.48 10.49
C GLN A 42 -3.13 30.47 11.82
N LYS A 43 -3.81 29.37 12.14
CA LYS A 43 -4.70 29.26 13.30
C LYS A 43 -4.00 28.70 14.54
N TYR A 44 -3.00 27.85 14.38
CA TYR A 44 -2.36 27.12 15.46
C TYR A 44 -0.85 27.35 15.46
N GLU A 45 -0.30 27.78 16.60
CA GLU A 45 1.14 27.84 16.84
C GLU A 45 1.68 26.48 17.32
N HIS A 46 0.86 25.70 18.04
CA HIS A 46 1.21 24.38 18.56
C HIS A 46 0.02 23.40 18.48
N PRO A 47 0.27 22.11 18.15
CA PRO A 47 1.53 21.53 17.66
C PRO A 47 1.93 22.04 16.27
N VAL A 48 3.24 22.02 15.97
CA VAL A 48 3.85 22.57 14.73
C VAL A 48 3.24 21.99 13.46
N HIS A 49 2.85 20.71 13.50
CA HIS A 49 2.20 20.05 12.38
C HIS A 49 0.75 19.70 12.72
N PRO A 50 -0.12 19.64 11.71
CA PRO A 50 -1.46 19.11 11.89
C PRO A 50 -1.47 17.64 12.31
N PRO A 51 -2.59 17.15 12.86
CA PRO A 51 -2.72 15.76 13.28
C PRO A 51 -2.62 14.79 12.11
N SER A 52 -2.28 13.53 12.42
CA SER A 52 -1.97 12.47 11.44
C SER A 52 -3.02 12.27 10.35
N TRP A 53 -4.32 12.36 10.67
CA TRP A 53 -5.38 12.23 9.66
C TRP A 53 -5.37 13.36 8.63
N MET A 54 -4.95 14.57 9.02
CA MET A 54 -4.93 15.73 8.13
C MET A 54 -3.71 15.69 7.20
N ILE A 55 -2.55 15.30 7.72
CA ILE A 55 -1.33 15.17 6.90
C ILE A 55 -1.37 13.97 5.95
N THR A 56 -2.35 13.07 6.09
CA THR A 56 -2.47 11.89 5.23
C THR A 56 -2.68 12.26 3.77
N GLU A 57 -3.43 13.33 3.51
CA GLU A 57 -3.68 13.86 2.17
C GLU A 57 -2.44 14.56 1.56
N THR A 58 -1.55 15.08 2.39
CA THR A 58 -0.33 15.78 1.91
C THR A 58 0.80 14.85 1.50
N LEU A 59 0.78 13.60 1.99
CA LEU A 59 1.90 12.69 1.90
C LEU A 59 1.72 11.70 0.75
N SER A 60 2.79 11.50 -0.02
CA SER A 60 2.81 10.45 -1.04
C SER A 60 2.74 9.06 -0.40
N PHE A 61 2.27 8.06 -1.15
CA PHE A 61 2.28 6.67 -0.69
C PHE A 61 3.72 6.17 -0.41
N GLY A 62 4.73 6.70 -1.11
CA GLY A 62 6.13 6.43 -0.82
C GLY A 62 6.61 7.02 0.50
N ALA A 63 6.08 8.16 0.93
CA ALA A 63 6.32 8.70 2.26
C ALA A 63 5.74 7.79 3.34
N TRP A 64 4.51 7.30 3.14
CA TRP A 64 3.87 6.34 4.04
C TRP A 64 4.61 5.00 4.11
N SER A 65 5.09 4.47 2.98
CA SER A 65 5.92 3.26 2.95
C SER A 65 7.23 3.42 3.74
N ARG A 66 7.91 4.56 3.60
CA ARG A 66 9.12 4.90 4.37
C ARG A 66 8.82 5.08 5.86
N MET A 67 7.74 5.77 6.18
CA MET A 67 7.28 5.97 7.56
C MET A 67 7.04 4.62 8.25
N TYR A 68 6.27 3.73 7.63
CA TYR A 68 6.01 2.39 8.17
C TYR A 68 7.32 1.62 8.45
N LYS A 69 8.27 1.64 7.51
CA LYS A 69 9.57 0.96 7.65
C LYS A 69 10.39 1.50 8.85
N ASN A 70 10.21 2.77 9.19
CA ASN A 70 10.92 3.41 10.29
C ASN A 70 10.21 3.29 11.64
N LEU A 71 9.01 2.73 11.70
CA LEU A 71 8.39 2.39 13.00
C LEU A 71 9.20 1.30 13.70
N HIS A 72 9.11 1.22 15.03
CA HIS A 72 9.61 0.04 15.74
C HIS A 72 8.93 -1.23 15.27
N HIS A 73 9.67 -2.34 15.22
CA HIS A 73 9.16 -3.63 14.74
C HIS A 73 7.87 -4.08 15.48
N PHE A 74 7.77 -3.78 16.77
CA PHE A 74 6.56 -4.04 17.56
C PHE A 74 5.31 -3.31 17.01
N ASP A 75 5.44 -2.03 16.65
CA ASP A 75 4.33 -1.26 16.11
C ASP A 75 4.04 -1.65 14.65
N GLN A 76 5.07 -1.96 13.85
CA GLN A 76 4.89 -2.54 12.51
C GLN A 76 4.08 -3.84 12.57
N LYS A 77 4.42 -4.75 13.48
CA LYS A 77 3.74 -6.03 13.65
C LYS A 77 2.27 -5.85 14.04
N GLN A 78 1.97 -4.91 14.93
CA GLN A 78 0.58 -4.59 15.28
C GLN A 78 -0.22 -4.06 14.09
N ILE A 79 0.37 -3.20 13.27
CA ILE A 79 -0.28 -2.69 12.05
C ILE A 79 -0.50 -3.84 11.06
N ALA A 80 0.53 -4.65 10.79
CA ALA A 80 0.43 -5.80 9.88
C ALA A 80 -0.66 -6.79 10.33
N ALA A 81 -0.80 -7.02 11.63
CA ALA A 81 -1.82 -7.89 12.19
C ALA A 81 -3.25 -7.42 11.87
N LYS A 82 -3.51 -6.10 11.76
CA LYS A 82 -4.82 -5.56 11.33
C LYS A 82 -5.19 -5.98 9.89
N PHE A 83 -4.22 -6.40 9.09
CA PHE A 83 -4.40 -6.93 7.73
C PHE A 83 -4.25 -8.46 7.66
N ASN A 84 -4.30 -9.15 8.79
CA ASN A 84 -4.07 -10.59 8.91
C ASN A 84 -2.67 -11.02 8.42
N ILE A 85 -1.66 -10.15 8.55
CA ILE A 85 -0.27 -10.42 8.20
C ILE A 85 0.55 -10.54 9.49
N GLN A 86 1.07 -11.74 9.77
CA GLN A 86 1.79 -12.02 11.02
C GLN A 86 3.23 -11.50 11.03
N ASN A 87 3.84 -11.38 9.85
CA ASN A 87 5.21 -10.92 9.68
C ASN A 87 5.24 -9.47 9.16
N ALA A 88 5.76 -8.55 9.99
CA ALA A 88 5.89 -7.14 9.66
C ALA A 88 6.73 -6.88 8.39
N ASP A 89 7.73 -7.72 8.12
CA ASP A 89 8.62 -7.57 6.96
C ASP A 89 7.88 -7.87 5.65
N VAL A 90 6.87 -8.75 5.68
CA VAL A 90 6.01 -9.02 4.53
C VAL A 90 5.22 -7.76 4.18
N MET A 91 4.61 -7.12 5.18
CA MET A 91 3.88 -5.87 5.00
C MET A 91 4.79 -4.73 4.51
N ALA A 92 6.00 -4.60 5.07
CA ALA A 92 7.00 -3.63 4.61
C ALA A 92 7.37 -3.84 3.13
N SER A 93 7.63 -5.09 2.74
CA SER A 93 7.92 -5.49 1.36
C SER A 93 6.75 -5.17 0.42
N TRP A 94 5.51 -5.41 0.85
CA TRP A 94 4.31 -5.16 0.07
C TRP A 94 4.07 -3.67 -0.17
N PHE A 95 4.21 -2.83 0.86
CA PHE A 95 4.14 -1.37 0.68
C PHE A 95 5.18 -0.86 -0.30
N HIS A 96 6.41 -1.36 -0.21
CA HIS A 96 7.47 -0.96 -1.13
C HIS A 96 7.19 -1.44 -2.57
N THR A 97 6.69 -2.67 -2.73
CA THR A 97 6.24 -3.23 -4.00
C THR A 97 5.16 -2.38 -4.65
N LEU A 98 4.12 -2.00 -3.88
CA LEU A 98 3.02 -1.19 -4.36
C LEU A 98 3.43 0.25 -4.67
N CYS A 99 4.36 0.83 -3.89
CA CYS A 99 4.91 2.15 -4.19
C CYS A 99 5.60 2.15 -5.56
N HIS A 100 6.46 1.17 -5.82
CA HIS A 100 7.11 1.04 -7.12
C HIS A 100 6.11 0.79 -8.25
N PHE A 101 5.13 -0.09 -8.02
CA PHE A 101 4.08 -0.38 -9.01
C PHE A 101 3.25 0.86 -9.35
N ARG A 102 2.78 1.61 -8.34
CA ARG A 102 2.06 2.88 -8.53
C ARG A 102 2.90 3.89 -9.32
N ASN A 103 4.17 4.05 -8.99
CA ASN A 103 5.05 5.02 -9.65
C ASN A 103 5.22 4.68 -11.13
N LEU A 104 5.40 3.40 -11.48
CA LEU A 104 5.44 2.97 -12.87
C LEU A 104 4.17 3.38 -13.63
N SER A 105 2.99 3.13 -13.03
CA SER A 105 1.70 3.51 -13.61
C SER A 105 1.56 5.04 -13.77
N ALA A 106 1.95 5.83 -12.76
CA ALA A 106 1.88 7.29 -12.78
C ALA A 106 2.82 7.92 -13.83
N HIS A 107 3.94 7.26 -14.13
CA HIS A 107 4.86 7.65 -15.19
C HIS A 107 4.54 6.99 -16.54
N HIS A 108 3.33 6.43 -16.71
CA HIS A 108 2.86 5.79 -17.94
C HIS A 108 3.81 4.69 -18.48
N ASN A 109 4.53 4.00 -17.59
CA ASN A 109 5.40 2.91 -18.00
C ASN A 109 4.58 1.68 -18.41
N ARG A 110 5.12 0.88 -19.34
CA ARG A 110 4.55 -0.44 -19.62
C ARG A 110 4.66 -1.34 -18.40
N ILE A 111 3.52 -1.86 -17.96
CA ILE A 111 3.40 -2.80 -16.83
C ILE A 111 2.94 -4.21 -17.25
N TRP A 112 2.26 -4.33 -18.40
CA TRP A 112 1.86 -5.61 -18.98
C TRP A 112 3.04 -6.31 -19.64
N ASN A 113 3.05 -7.65 -19.60
CA ASN A 113 4.15 -8.51 -20.08
C ASN A 113 5.55 -8.06 -19.63
N ARG A 114 5.64 -7.44 -18.44
CA ARG A 114 6.89 -6.95 -17.86
C ARG A 114 7.36 -7.89 -16.77
N SER A 115 8.66 -8.20 -16.78
CA SER A 115 9.35 -8.77 -15.61
C SER A 115 9.76 -7.64 -14.67
N PHE A 116 9.23 -7.66 -13.46
CA PHE A 116 9.53 -6.72 -12.39
C PHE A 116 10.67 -7.29 -11.52
N LYS A 117 11.90 -7.03 -11.94
CA LYS A 117 13.10 -7.45 -11.19
C LYS A 117 13.25 -6.71 -9.85
N ALA A 118 12.84 -5.44 -9.82
CA ALA A 118 12.87 -4.62 -8.62
C ALA A 118 11.69 -4.95 -7.70
N PHE A 119 12.01 -5.02 -6.40
CA PHE A 119 11.04 -5.12 -5.30
C PHE A 119 9.98 -6.20 -5.51
N PRO A 120 10.38 -7.48 -5.63
CA PRO A 120 9.43 -8.58 -5.57
C PRO A 120 8.75 -8.61 -4.20
N PRO A 121 7.41 -8.83 -4.14
CA PRO A 121 6.72 -8.94 -2.87
C PRO A 121 7.17 -10.20 -2.14
N ALA A 122 7.39 -10.08 -0.83
CA ALA A 122 7.62 -11.21 0.04
C ALA A 122 6.39 -12.14 0.06
N LYS A 123 6.64 -13.44 0.21
CA LYS A 123 5.57 -14.45 0.23
C LYS A 123 4.86 -14.44 1.56
N LEU A 124 3.52 -14.44 1.52
CA LEU A 124 2.67 -14.78 2.64
C LEU A 124 2.21 -16.24 2.45
N ASN A 125 2.30 -17.08 3.48
CA ASN A 125 2.04 -18.52 3.36
C ASN A 125 0.67 -18.83 2.76
N SER A 126 -0.38 -18.10 3.17
CA SER A 126 -1.75 -18.23 2.66
C SER A 126 -1.92 -17.84 1.19
N LEU A 127 -0.97 -17.11 0.61
CA LEU A 127 -0.98 -16.67 -0.80
C LEU A 127 0.20 -17.24 -1.59
N SER A 128 0.90 -18.23 -1.05
CA SER A 128 2.16 -18.72 -1.62
C SER A 128 1.99 -19.27 -3.04
N HIS A 129 0.85 -19.87 -3.37
CA HIS A 129 0.53 -20.38 -4.70
C HIS A 129 0.33 -19.26 -5.74
N HIS A 130 -0.10 -18.07 -5.32
CA HIS A 130 -0.17 -16.89 -6.18
C HIS A 130 1.20 -16.25 -6.45
N MET A 131 2.21 -16.60 -5.66
CA MET A 131 3.54 -15.96 -5.67
C MET A 131 4.66 -16.93 -6.10
N THR A 132 4.34 -17.94 -6.91
CA THR A 132 5.33 -18.85 -7.50
C THR A 132 6.37 -18.10 -8.30
N ASN A 133 5.96 -17.09 -9.08
CA ASN A 133 6.83 -16.11 -9.73
C ASN A 133 6.55 -14.68 -9.23
N PRO A 134 7.34 -14.16 -8.26
CA PRO A 134 7.13 -12.85 -7.66
C PRO A 134 7.70 -11.70 -8.50
N GLN A 135 8.03 -11.90 -9.78
CA GLN A 135 8.47 -10.84 -10.70
C GLN A 135 7.42 -10.52 -11.76
N THR A 136 6.19 -10.99 -11.57
CA THR A 136 5.09 -10.87 -12.53
C THR A 136 4.18 -9.71 -12.19
N LEU A 137 3.41 -9.19 -13.16
CA LEU A 137 2.33 -8.25 -12.87
C LEU A 137 1.32 -8.86 -11.89
N TYR A 138 0.98 -10.13 -12.11
CA TYR A 138 0.03 -10.86 -11.26
C TYR A 138 0.38 -10.81 -9.77
N SER A 139 1.64 -11.06 -9.41
CA SER A 139 2.07 -10.99 -8.00
C SER A 139 1.90 -9.60 -7.37
N ARG A 140 2.00 -8.49 -8.14
CA ARG A 140 1.69 -7.14 -7.63
C ARG A 140 0.20 -6.95 -7.44
N LEU A 141 -0.61 -7.45 -8.39
CA LEU A 141 -2.06 -7.38 -8.31
C LEU A 141 -2.62 -8.22 -7.15
N VAL A 142 -2.01 -9.36 -6.83
CA VAL A 142 -2.35 -10.18 -5.65
C VAL A 142 -2.17 -9.39 -4.36
N VAL A 143 -1.04 -8.69 -4.21
CA VAL A 143 -0.79 -7.83 -3.04
C VAL A 143 -1.79 -6.68 -2.98
N LEU A 144 -2.04 -6.02 -4.12
CA LEU A 144 -3.01 -4.92 -4.20
C LEU A 144 -4.42 -5.40 -3.84
N LYS A 145 -4.86 -6.51 -4.41
CA LYS A 145 -6.17 -7.12 -4.17
C LYS A 145 -6.32 -7.51 -2.70
N TYR A 146 -5.34 -8.24 -2.15
CA TYR A 146 -5.39 -8.67 -0.76
C TYR A 146 -5.51 -7.50 0.21
N LEU A 147 -4.67 -6.45 0.05
CA LEU A 147 -4.72 -5.29 0.94
C LEU A 147 -6.00 -4.45 0.73
N SER A 148 -6.43 -4.28 -0.52
CA SER A 148 -7.66 -3.57 -0.87
C SER A 148 -8.88 -4.23 -0.22
N ASP A 149 -8.96 -5.56 -0.22
CA ASP A 149 -10.09 -6.30 0.34
C ASP A 149 -10.18 -6.25 1.87
N GLN A 150 -9.12 -5.83 2.56
CA GLN A 150 -9.16 -5.57 4.01
C GLN A 150 -9.72 -4.17 4.34
N VAL A 151 -9.74 -3.25 3.36
CA VAL A 151 -10.13 -1.85 3.58
C VAL A 151 -11.38 -1.43 2.83
N SER A 152 -11.72 -2.11 1.73
CA SER A 152 -12.80 -1.75 0.83
C SER A 152 -13.57 -2.98 0.35
N TRP A 153 -14.87 -2.79 0.15
CA TRP A 153 -15.85 -3.82 -0.17
C TRP A 153 -16.14 -3.88 -1.67
N SER A 154 -15.12 -3.84 -2.54
CA SER A 154 -15.35 -3.83 -3.99
C SER A 154 -14.62 -4.95 -4.70
N ASP A 155 -15.34 -5.70 -5.53
CA ASP A 155 -14.75 -6.60 -6.52
C ASP A 155 -14.45 -5.90 -7.87
N GLY A 156 -14.41 -4.57 -7.86
CA GLY A 156 -14.21 -3.75 -9.06
C GLY A 156 -12.89 -4.06 -9.78
N LEU A 157 -11.82 -4.42 -9.03
CA LEU A 157 -10.53 -4.74 -9.63
C LEU A 157 -10.60 -5.97 -10.54
N LYS A 158 -11.30 -7.04 -10.13
CA LYS A 158 -11.44 -8.24 -10.96
C LYS A 158 -12.21 -7.94 -12.23
N GLN A 159 -13.34 -7.22 -12.11
CA GLN A 159 -14.15 -6.83 -13.25
C GLN A 159 -13.36 -5.95 -14.23
N GLN A 160 -12.66 -4.94 -13.74
CA GLN A 160 -11.79 -4.08 -14.54
C GLN A 160 -10.69 -4.88 -15.26
N ILE A 161 -10.07 -5.86 -14.60
CA ILE A 161 -9.10 -6.74 -15.25
C ILE A 161 -9.76 -7.50 -16.40
N HIS A 162 -10.94 -8.10 -16.21
CA HIS A 162 -11.64 -8.78 -17.29
C HIS A 162 -11.99 -7.85 -18.46
N GLU A 163 -12.55 -6.66 -18.17
CA GLU A 163 -12.91 -5.66 -19.17
C GLU A 163 -11.72 -5.18 -20.01
N ILE A 164 -10.60 -4.85 -19.36
CA ILE A 164 -9.36 -4.48 -20.04
C ILE A 164 -8.88 -5.63 -20.94
N MET A 165 -9.06 -6.87 -20.48
CA MET A 165 -8.63 -8.03 -21.23
C MET A 165 -9.49 -8.33 -22.47
N HIS A 166 -10.70 -7.77 -22.57
CA HIS A 166 -11.51 -7.81 -23.78
C HIS A 166 -11.05 -6.82 -24.86
N THR A 167 -10.42 -5.71 -24.47
CA THR A 167 -10.00 -4.62 -25.39
C THR A 167 -8.49 -4.60 -25.68
N LYS A 168 -7.74 -5.55 -25.12
CA LYS A 168 -6.28 -5.62 -25.23
C LYS A 168 -5.77 -6.03 -26.62
N PRO A 169 -4.52 -5.69 -26.97
CA PRO A 169 -3.81 -6.31 -28.09
C PRO A 169 -3.63 -7.82 -27.91
N ILE A 170 -3.60 -8.57 -29.01
CA ILE A 170 -3.44 -10.05 -29.03
C ILE A 170 -2.20 -10.52 -28.26
N CYS A 171 -1.12 -9.73 -28.29
CA CYS A 171 0.15 -10.10 -27.66
C CYS A 171 0.11 -10.10 -26.11
N VAL A 172 -0.89 -9.48 -25.50
CA VAL A 172 -1.11 -9.42 -24.05
C VAL A 172 -1.94 -10.64 -23.65
N THR A 173 -1.45 -11.49 -22.76
CA THR A 173 -2.21 -12.65 -22.26
C THR A 173 -2.02 -12.77 -20.75
N PHE A 174 -2.94 -13.47 -20.08
CA PHE A 174 -2.87 -13.70 -18.65
C PHE A 174 -1.56 -14.43 -18.27
N GLU A 175 -1.17 -15.43 -19.05
CA GLU A 175 0.02 -16.24 -18.84
C GLU A 175 1.29 -15.40 -18.94
N LYS A 176 1.40 -14.53 -19.94
CA LYS A 176 2.56 -13.61 -20.10
C LYS A 176 2.64 -12.57 -18.99
N MET A 177 1.53 -12.26 -18.35
CA MET A 177 1.47 -11.39 -17.17
C MET A 177 1.67 -12.16 -15.85
N GLY A 178 1.80 -13.50 -15.93
CA GLY A 178 2.10 -14.38 -14.81
C GLY A 178 0.88 -14.81 -13.99
N PHE A 179 -0.33 -14.65 -14.53
CA PHE A 179 -1.53 -15.16 -13.88
C PHE A 179 -1.52 -16.69 -13.88
N ILE A 180 -1.98 -17.26 -12.77
CA ILE A 180 -2.12 -18.71 -12.63
C ILE A 180 -3.43 -19.20 -13.31
N PRO A 181 -3.47 -20.45 -13.79
CA PRO A 181 -4.72 -21.03 -14.29
C PRO A 181 -5.83 -21.00 -13.23
N GLY A 182 -7.04 -20.58 -13.62
CA GLY A 182 -8.19 -20.51 -12.72
C GLY A 182 -8.10 -19.45 -11.61
N TRP A 183 -7.21 -18.46 -11.74
CA TRP A 183 -7.05 -17.39 -10.75
C TRP A 183 -8.35 -16.67 -10.40
N ASP A 184 -9.25 -16.52 -11.37
CA ASP A 184 -10.53 -15.83 -11.25
C ASP A 184 -11.53 -16.58 -10.35
N LYS A 185 -11.33 -17.88 -10.17
CA LYS A 185 -12.14 -18.74 -9.29
C LYS A 185 -11.54 -18.88 -7.89
N ASP A 186 -10.27 -18.55 -7.72
CA ASP A 186 -9.58 -18.63 -6.44
C ASP A 186 -10.30 -17.75 -5.38
N PRO A 187 -10.39 -18.19 -4.11
CA PRO A 187 -11.06 -17.43 -3.04
C PRO A 187 -10.60 -15.97 -2.90
N LEU A 188 -9.35 -15.65 -3.23
CA LEU A 188 -8.87 -14.26 -3.23
C LEU A 188 -9.64 -13.38 -4.23
N TRP A 189 -10.09 -13.96 -5.35
CA TRP A 189 -10.71 -13.27 -6.48
C TRP A 189 -12.20 -13.60 -6.65
N SER A 190 -12.72 -14.59 -5.94
CA SER A 190 -14.12 -15.03 -6.03
C SER A 190 -14.94 -14.71 -4.78
N ARG A 191 -14.32 -14.10 -3.75
CA ARG A 191 -15.01 -13.76 -2.51
C ARG A 191 -16.23 -12.87 -2.81
N ALA A 192 -17.40 -13.28 -2.34
CA ALA A 192 -18.57 -12.43 -2.32
C ALA A 192 -18.25 -11.13 -1.56
N VAL A 193 -18.79 -10.01 -2.02
CA VAL A 193 -18.74 -8.73 -1.30
C VAL A 193 -19.47 -8.94 0.04
N ASN A 194 -18.75 -9.38 1.07
CA ASN A 194 -19.33 -9.59 2.39
C ASN A 194 -19.60 -8.21 2.99
N GLN A 195 -20.78 -8.03 3.58
CA GLN A 195 -21.14 -6.80 4.26
C GLN A 195 -20.16 -6.51 5.42
N PRO A 196 -19.87 -5.23 5.70
CA PRO A 196 -18.96 -4.86 6.78
C PRO A 196 -19.39 -5.48 8.11
N PRO A 197 -18.46 -5.93 8.98
CA PRO A 197 -18.79 -6.10 10.38
C PRO A 197 -19.29 -4.74 10.87
N GLN A 198 -20.51 -4.73 11.39
CA GLN A 198 -21.07 -3.57 12.09
C GLN A 198 -20.10 -3.26 13.23
N LEU A 199 -19.43 -2.10 13.15
CA LEU A 199 -18.78 -1.48 14.30
C LEU A 199 -19.84 -1.05 15.30
#